data_AF-A0A151UCF0-F1
#
_entry.id   AF-A0A151UCF0-F1
#
_cell.length_a   1.000
_cell.length_b   1.000
_cell.length_c   1.000
_cell.angle_alpha   90.00
_cell.angle_beta   90.00
_cell.angle_gamma   90.00
#
_symmetry.space_group_name_H-M   'P 1'
#
loop_
_entity.id
_entity.type
_entity.pdbx_description
1 polymer ?
#
loop_
_entity_poly.entity_id
_entity_poly.type
_entity_poly.pdbx_seq_one_letter_code
_entity_poly.pdbx_strand_id
1 'polypeptide(L)'
;MSDTQIMETPSRLKKLALQSLSELRHVWGKNSEGVLIFSNLQEVVVNYCRNLQTLFPASLAKNLEKLEKLEIGSCHKLQAIYLFTSSAAKKLVNLEYIIVVDCKSVTEIVAREGDEDEDEHKGEGEDKYENEMMFKKLQILFLDSLPKIESIYTGCSTLNFPSLELVEFIRCYSTELFRPGDKVPTELKVKIDGLYWEDDINYAIMQQFDEETA
;
A
#
# COMPACT_ATOMS: atom_id res chain seq x y z
N MET A 1 20.87 33.88 -7.87
CA MET A 1 19.57 33.25 -7.56
C MET A 1 19.83 32.32 -6.41
N SER A 2 19.20 32.56 -5.27
CA SER A 2 19.42 31.80 -4.03
C SER A 2 18.60 30.52 -4.09
N ASP A 3 19.29 29.38 -4.25
CA ASP A 3 18.73 28.07 -3.95
C ASP A 3 18.24 28.09 -2.50
N THR A 4 16.93 28.15 -2.32
CA THR A 4 16.33 28.09 -0.99
C THR A 4 16.43 26.63 -0.58
N GLN A 5 17.46 26.30 0.19
CA GLN A 5 17.69 24.96 0.72
C GLN A 5 16.49 24.60 1.61
N ILE A 6 15.57 23.79 1.09
CA ILE A 6 14.44 23.27 1.86
C ILE A 6 15.03 22.43 2.99
N MET A 7 14.88 22.88 4.24
CA MET A 7 15.32 22.10 5.39
C MET A 7 14.34 20.93 5.60
N GLU A 8 14.80 19.71 5.32
CA GLU A 8 14.12 18.50 5.73
C GLU A 8 14.36 18.26 7.22
N THR A 9 13.28 18.11 7.98
CA THR A 9 13.37 17.88 9.42
C THR A 9 12.81 16.50 9.77
N PRO A 10 13.65 15.57 10.26
CA PRO A 10 13.19 14.24 10.61
C PRO A 10 12.33 14.28 11.86
N SER A 11 11.10 13.80 11.70
CA SER A 11 10.21 13.55 12.82
C SER A 11 10.74 12.41 13.68
N ARG A 12 10.57 12.56 15.01
CA ARG A 12 10.82 11.49 15.99
C ARG A 12 9.60 10.58 16.18
N LEU A 13 8.50 10.84 15.47
CA LEU A 13 7.27 10.08 15.57
C LEU A 13 7.51 8.64 15.13
N LYS A 14 7.20 7.69 16.02
CA LYS A 14 7.28 6.25 15.75
C LYS A 14 5.92 5.62 15.50
N LYS A 15 4.87 6.13 16.14
CA LYS A 15 3.53 5.58 16.04
C LYS A 15 2.54 6.70 15.80
N LEU A 16 1.67 6.53 14.81
CA LEU A 16 0.55 7.41 14.55
C LEU A 16 -0.74 6.62 14.73
N ALA A 17 -1.60 7.07 15.63
CA ALA A 17 -2.93 6.51 15.83
C ALA A 17 -3.98 7.62 15.61
N LEU A 18 -4.90 7.41 14.67
CA LEU A 18 -5.99 8.33 14.34
C LEU A 18 -7.32 7.60 14.51
N GLN A 19 -8.22 8.16 15.32
CA GLN A 19 -9.47 7.50 15.67
C GLN A 19 -10.64 8.47 15.51
N SER A 20 -11.68 8.06 14.77
CA SER A 20 -12.98 8.74 14.70
C SER A 20 -12.91 10.20 14.22
N LEU A 21 -11.89 10.56 13.43
CA LEU A 21 -11.72 11.90 12.88
C LEU A 21 -12.52 12.04 11.58
N SER A 22 -13.85 12.13 11.71
CA SER A 22 -14.76 12.08 10.55
C SER A 22 -14.59 13.26 9.59
N GLU A 23 -14.08 14.41 10.02
CA GLU A 23 -13.81 15.56 9.13
C GLU A 23 -12.41 15.52 8.50
N LEU A 24 -11.54 14.59 8.92
CA LEU A 24 -10.18 14.49 8.40
C LEU A 24 -10.22 14.01 6.96
N ARG A 25 -9.70 14.82 6.04
CA ARG A 25 -9.58 14.48 4.61
C ARG A 25 -8.17 14.07 4.21
N HIS A 26 -7.17 14.67 4.85
CA HIS A 26 -5.74 14.42 4.64
C HIS A 26 -5.04 14.39 5.99
N VAL A 27 -4.16 13.42 6.21
CA VAL A 27 -3.38 13.31 7.46
C VAL A 27 -2.23 14.33 7.50
N TRP A 28 -1.60 14.55 6.35
CA TRP A 28 -0.38 15.33 6.25
C TRP A 28 -0.66 16.66 5.55
N GLY A 29 -0.22 17.76 6.17
CA GLY A 29 -0.32 19.09 5.57
C GLY A 29 0.86 19.41 4.65
N LYS A 30 0.64 20.28 3.65
CA LYS A 30 1.74 20.98 2.97
C LYS A 30 2.28 22.04 3.93
N ASN A 31 3.44 21.82 4.53
CA ASN A 31 4.07 22.83 5.39
C ASN A 31 4.79 23.89 4.54
N SER A 32 4.64 25.16 4.91
CA SER A 32 5.27 26.31 4.24
C SER A 32 6.70 26.61 4.69
N GLU A 33 7.20 25.96 5.76
CA GLU A 33 8.50 26.27 6.39
C GLU A 33 9.52 25.10 6.34
N GLY A 34 9.18 23.98 5.69
CA GLY A 34 10.06 22.82 5.56
C GLY A 34 9.28 21.52 5.34
N VAL A 35 9.96 20.48 4.87
CA VAL A 35 9.36 19.15 4.66
C VAL A 35 9.64 18.30 5.90
N LEU A 36 8.59 18.00 6.67
CA LEU A 36 8.68 17.00 7.74
C LEU A 36 8.81 15.61 7.12
N ILE A 37 9.90 14.91 7.43
CA ILE A 37 10.12 13.53 6.97
C ILE A 37 9.85 12.55 8.11
N PHE A 38 9.05 11.53 7.86
CA PHE A 38 8.61 10.56 8.88
C PHE A 38 9.45 9.28 8.86
N SER A 39 10.77 9.42 8.75
CA SER A 39 11.73 8.30 8.63
C SER A 39 11.87 7.41 9.87
N ASN A 40 11.25 7.79 10.99
CA ASN A 40 11.18 6.98 12.20
C ASN A 40 9.82 6.33 12.43
N LEU A 41 8.83 6.54 11.54
CA LEU A 41 7.50 6.00 11.69
C LEU A 41 7.52 4.50 11.45
N GLN A 42 7.01 3.75 12.43
CA GLN A 42 7.00 2.29 12.49
C GLN A 42 5.58 1.73 12.46
N GLU A 43 4.61 2.42 13.06
CA GLU A 43 3.23 1.95 13.12
C GLU A 43 2.25 3.07 12.76
N VAL A 44 1.31 2.76 11.87
CA VAL A 44 0.18 3.63 11.57
C VAL A 44 -1.13 2.87 11.74
N VAL A 45 -1.99 3.40 12.60
CA VAL A 45 -3.34 2.88 12.87
C VAL A 45 -4.36 3.97 12.60
N VAL A 46 -5.30 3.75 11.68
CA VAL A 46 -6.31 4.75 11.29
C VAL A 46 -7.69 4.12 11.26
N ASN A 47 -8.53 4.49 12.23
CA ASN A 47 -9.85 3.87 12.39
C ASN A 47 -10.96 4.92 12.40
N TYR A 48 -12.06 4.62 11.69
CA TYR A 48 -13.27 5.45 11.64
C TYR A 48 -13.06 6.88 11.12
N CYS A 49 -12.03 7.12 10.30
CA CYS A 49 -11.78 8.40 9.63
C CYS A 49 -12.52 8.44 8.28
N ARG A 50 -13.86 8.51 8.33
CA ARG A 50 -14.73 8.23 7.17
C ARG A 50 -14.54 9.13 5.95
N ASN A 51 -14.09 10.38 6.14
CA ASN A 51 -13.84 11.30 5.03
C ASN A 51 -12.37 11.34 4.55
N LEU A 52 -11.49 10.49 5.11
CA LEU A 52 -10.10 10.42 4.69
C LEU A 52 -10.04 9.95 3.22
N GLN A 53 -9.32 10.67 2.37
CA GLN A 53 -9.24 10.37 0.94
C GLN A 53 -7.94 9.64 0.56
N THR A 54 -6.83 10.10 1.15
CA THR A 54 -5.48 9.53 0.96
C THR A 54 -4.78 9.50 2.31
N LEU A 55 -4.05 8.41 2.58
CA LEU A 55 -3.27 8.30 3.82
C LEU A 55 -1.87 8.88 3.64
N PHE A 56 -1.10 8.42 2.65
CA PHE A 56 0.25 8.93 2.39
C PHE A 56 0.37 9.56 1.00
N PRO A 57 0.78 10.85 0.90
CA PRO A 57 1.24 11.40 -0.36
C PRO A 57 2.58 10.78 -0.76
N ALA A 58 2.89 10.75 -2.05
CA ALA A 58 4.12 10.12 -2.56
C ALA A 58 5.39 10.77 -2.02
N SER A 59 5.38 12.08 -1.82
CA SER A 59 6.47 12.84 -1.23
C SER A 59 6.85 12.37 0.18
N LEU A 60 5.92 11.77 0.93
CA LEU A 60 6.19 11.16 2.23
C LEU A 60 6.45 9.67 2.13
N ALA A 61 5.80 9.00 1.20
CA ALA A 61 5.91 7.56 1.02
C ALA A 61 7.36 7.12 0.74
N LYS A 62 8.17 7.97 0.09
CA LYS A 62 9.63 7.78 -0.13
C LYS A 62 10.49 7.73 1.17
N ASN A 63 9.91 8.06 2.33
CA ASN A 63 10.61 8.17 3.61
C ASN A 63 10.03 7.24 4.68
N LEU A 64 9.26 6.21 4.31
CA LEU A 64 8.62 5.27 5.24
C LEU A 64 9.43 3.98 5.42
N GLU A 65 10.76 4.06 5.30
CA GLU A 65 11.66 2.90 5.31
C GLU A 65 11.58 2.08 6.60
N LYS A 66 11.13 2.65 7.72
CA LYS A 66 10.99 1.95 9.01
C LYS A 66 9.57 1.51 9.33
N LEU A 67 8.62 1.74 8.42
CA LEU A 67 7.23 1.37 8.66
C LEU A 67 7.11 -0.16 8.70
N GLU A 68 6.65 -0.69 9.82
CA GLU A 68 6.53 -2.12 10.13
C GLU A 68 5.05 -2.55 10.09
N LYS A 69 4.13 -1.71 10.57
CA LYS A 69 2.71 -2.05 10.66
C LYS A 69 1.81 -0.94 10.13
N LEU A 70 0.87 -1.34 9.29
CA LEU A 70 -0.23 -0.51 8.84
C LEU A 70 -1.58 -1.19 9.14
N GLU A 71 -2.44 -0.47 9.84
CA GLU A 71 -3.80 -0.90 10.16
C GLU A 71 -4.81 0.21 9.85
N ILE A 72 -5.81 -0.09 9.03
CA ILE A 72 -6.84 0.86 8.63
C ILE A 72 -8.22 0.21 8.76
N GLY A 73 -9.13 0.86 9.49
CA GLY A 73 -10.49 0.37 9.73
C GLY A 73 -11.54 1.42 9.43
N SER A 74 -12.64 1.03 8.77
CA SER A 74 -13.83 1.88 8.57
C SER A 74 -13.55 3.28 8.00
N CYS A 75 -12.61 3.38 7.05
CA CYS A 75 -12.26 4.62 6.35
C CYS A 75 -12.94 4.67 4.96
N HIS A 76 -14.23 5.00 4.92
CA HIS A 76 -15.08 4.71 3.76
C HIS A 76 -14.76 5.51 2.48
N LYS A 77 -14.16 6.69 2.57
CA LYS A 77 -13.75 7.51 1.40
C LYS A 77 -12.30 7.32 0.99
N LEU A 78 -11.53 6.47 1.68
CA LEU A 78 -10.14 6.21 1.35
C LEU A 78 -10.10 5.44 0.04
N GLN A 79 -9.41 5.98 -0.97
CA GLN A 79 -9.32 5.37 -2.30
C GLN A 79 -8.03 4.57 -2.47
N ALA A 80 -6.92 5.17 -2.03
CA ALA A 80 -5.61 4.56 -2.01
C ALA A 80 -4.93 4.83 -0.67
N ILE A 81 -4.14 3.87 -0.21
CA ILE A 81 -3.40 3.98 1.06
C ILE A 81 -2.08 4.71 0.80
N TYR A 82 -1.32 4.24 -0.19
CA TYR A 82 -0.06 4.85 -0.61
C TYR A 82 -0.15 5.38 -2.03
N LEU A 83 0.54 6.49 -2.29
CA LEU A 83 0.87 6.97 -3.62
C LEU A 83 2.39 6.83 -3.80
N PHE A 84 2.85 6.28 -4.92
CA PHE A 84 4.29 6.21 -5.20
C PHE A 84 4.59 6.45 -6.67
N THR A 85 5.77 7.04 -6.92
CA THR A 85 6.49 6.82 -8.17
C THR A 85 7.13 5.43 -8.17
N SER A 86 7.47 4.89 -9.34
CA SER A 86 8.11 3.58 -9.48
C SER A 86 9.38 3.42 -8.60
N SER A 87 10.13 4.50 -8.40
CA SER A 87 11.33 4.54 -7.55
C SER A 87 11.03 4.61 -6.05
N ALA A 88 9.97 5.29 -5.62
CA ALA A 88 9.64 5.46 -4.20
C ALA A 88 9.02 4.20 -3.58
N ALA A 89 8.29 3.42 -4.37
CA ALA A 89 7.62 2.21 -3.91
C ALA A 89 8.59 1.10 -3.47
N LYS A 90 9.83 1.11 -4.00
CA LYS A 90 10.92 0.19 -3.63
C LYS A 90 11.36 0.29 -2.16
N LYS A 91 10.84 1.27 -1.40
CA LYS A 91 11.30 1.58 -0.03
C LYS A 91 10.44 1.01 1.11
N LEU A 92 9.31 0.34 0.82
CA LEU A 92 8.48 -0.33 1.83
C LEU A 92 9.06 -1.67 2.33
N VAL A 93 10.39 -1.76 2.44
CA VAL A 93 11.10 -3.02 2.68
C VAL A 93 10.94 -3.58 4.09
N ASN A 94 10.52 -2.76 5.05
CA ASN A 94 10.33 -3.17 6.45
C ASN A 94 8.88 -3.41 6.85
N LEU A 95 7.92 -3.22 5.94
CA LEU A 95 6.51 -3.43 6.23
C LEU A 95 6.26 -4.92 6.46
N GLU A 96 5.75 -5.27 7.62
CA GLU A 96 5.50 -6.64 8.10
C GLU A 96 4.01 -6.99 8.08
N TYR A 97 3.14 -6.01 8.36
CA TYR A 97 1.70 -6.19 8.47
C TYR A 97 0.92 -5.12 7.70
N ILE A 98 0.01 -5.55 6.83
CA ILE A 98 -1.03 -4.71 6.24
C ILE A 98 -2.38 -5.28 6.63
N ILE A 99 -3.16 -4.48 7.34
CA ILE A 99 -4.50 -4.84 7.80
C ILE A 99 -5.46 -3.73 7.34
N VAL A 100 -6.42 -4.07 6.48
CA VAL A 100 -7.40 -3.10 5.95
C VAL A 100 -8.80 -3.68 6.08
N VAL A 101 -9.64 -3.03 6.87
CA VAL A 101 -10.96 -3.53 7.25
C VAL A 101 -12.02 -2.48 6.95
N ASP A 102 -13.13 -2.91 6.35
CA ASP A 102 -14.35 -2.12 6.20
C ASP A 102 -14.15 -0.78 5.46
N CYS A 103 -13.30 -0.76 4.42
CA CYS A 103 -13.05 0.44 3.61
C CYS A 103 -13.76 0.34 2.25
N LYS A 104 -14.80 1.17 2.05
CA LYS A 104 -15.75 1.05 0.92
C LYS A 104 -15.27 1.65 -0.41
N SER A 105 -14.23 2.48 -0.40
CA SER A 105 -13.72 3.13 -1.61
C SER A 105 -12.31 2.67 -2.01
N VAL A 106 -11.67 1.81 -1.22
CA VAL A 106 -10.29 1.37 -1.52
C VAL A 106 -10.35 0.48 -2.76
N THR A 107 -9.69 0.94 -3.82
CA THR A 107 -9.52 0.18 -5.07
C THR A 107 -8.16 -0.48 -5.15
N GLU A 108 -7.17 0.09 -4.47
CA GLU A 108 -5.81 -0.41 -4.43
C GLU A 108 -5.12 -0.09 -3.09
N ILE A 109 -4.19 -0.96 -2.69
CA ILE A 109 -3.34 -0.70 -1.52
C ILE A 109 -2.26 0.32 -1.87
N VAL A 110 -1.69 0.18 -3.05
CA VAL A 110 -0.59 0.99 -3.54
C VAL A 110 -0.99 1.58 -4.89
N ALA A 111 -1.08 2.90 -4.98
CA ALA A 111 -1.37 3.61 -6.21
C ALA A 111 -0.10 4.17 -6.84
N ARG A 112 -0.03 4.13 -8.18
CA ARG A 112 1.01 4.83 -8.94
C ARG A 112 0.64 6.31 -9.08
N GLU A 113 1.58 7.20 -8.76
CA GLU A 113 1.47 8.61 -9.12
C GLU A 113 1.84 8.79 -10.60
N GLY A 114 1.07 9.59 -11.35
CA GLY A 114 1.32 9.87 -12.77
C GLY A 114 2.72 10.46 -12.98
N ASP A 115 3.34 10.14 -14.12
CA ASP A 115 4.69 10.59 -14.48
C ASP A 115 4.68 12.11 -14.77
N GLU A 116 4.64 12.94 -13.73
CA GLU A 116 4.93 14.37 -13.82
C GLU A 116 6.37 14.58 -13.33
N ASP A 117 7.35 14.25 -14.18
CA ASP A 117 8.72 14.81 -14.23
C ASP A 117 9.48 14.15 -15.39
N GLU A 118 9.11 14.50 -16.62
CA GLU A 118 10.05 14.46 -17.75
C GLU A 118 11.04 15.62 -17.60
N ASP A 119 12.04 15.48 -16.72
CA ASP A 119 13.30 16.18 -16.93
C ASP A 119 14.22 15.25 -17.72
N GLU A 120 14.24 15.50 -19.03
CA GLU A 120 15.16 14.96 -20.01
C GLU A 120 16.61 15.24 -19.58
N HIS A 121 17.19 14.35 -18.77
CA HIS A 121 18.56 13.92 -19.00
C HIS A 121 18.47 12.47 -19.44
N LYS A 122 18.35 12.26 -20.76
CA LYS A 122 18.67 10.98 -21.40
C LYS A 122 20.17 10.70 -21.19
N GLY A 123 20.51 10.25 -19.99
CA GLY A 123 21.72 9.49 -19.75
C GLY A 123 21.52 8.13 -20.41
N GLU A 124 22.31 7.85 -21.45
CA GLU A 124 22.45 6.50 -22.00
C GLU A 124 23.04 5.59 -20.91
N GLY A 125 22.19 4.97 -20.09
CA GLY A 125 22.65 3.99 -19.11
C GLY A 125 21.87 3.88 -17.80
N GLU A 126 20.54 3.91 -17.81
CA GLU A 126 19.74 3.67 -16.60
C GLU A 126 18.92 2.38 -16.74
N ASP A 127 19.47 1.30 -16.20
CA ASP A 127 18.86 0.06 -15.70
C ASP A 127 17.49 -0.37 -16.28
N LYS A 128 17.55 -0.98 -17.46
CA LYS A 128 16.44 -1.71 -18.12
C LYS A 128 15.83 -2.88 -17.32
N TYR A 129 16.21 -3.13 -16.06
CA TYR A 129 15.97 -4.44 -15.42
C TYR A 129 15.49 -4.46 -13.97
N GLU A 130 15.25 -3.33 -13.30
CA GLU A 130 14.63 -3.40 -11.96
C GLU A 130 13.17 -2.95 -11.98
N ASN A 131 12.36 -3.69 -12.73
CA ASN A 131 10.92 -3.47 -12.83
C ASN A 131 10.14 -4.23 -11.74
N GLU A 132 10.75 -4.43 -10.57
CA GLU A 132 10.22 -5.24 -9.47
C GLU A 132 10.15 -4.42 -8.17
N MET A 133 9.02 -4.50 -7.47
CA MET A 133 8.78 -3.88 -6.17
C MET A 133 8.77 -4.96 -5.09
N MET A 134 9.68 -4.83 -4.12
CA MET A 134 9.93 -5.89 -3.14
C MET A 134 9.37 -5.53 -1.76
N PHE A 135 8.39 -6.29 -1.30
CA PHE A 135 7.87 -6.26 0.07
C PHE A 135 8.60 -7.29 0.92
N LYS A 136 9.90 -7.02 1.16
CA LYS A 136 10.84 -8.01 1.70
C LYS A 136 10.40 -8.64 3.03
N LYS A 137 9.74 -7.88 3.90
CA LYS A 137 9.35 -8.33 5.24
C LYS A 137 7.86 -8.57 5.41
N LEU A 138 7.03 -8.32 4.41
CA LEU A 138 5.59 -8.40 4.58
C LEU A 138 5.20 -9.86 4.84
N GLN A 139 4.66 -10.13 6.03
CA GLN A 139 4.27 -11.46 6.49
C GLN A 139 2.77 -11.68 6.37
N ILE A 140 1.97 -10.65 6.68
CA ILE A 140 0.52 -10.75 6.72
C ILE A 140 -0.12 -9.64 5.90
N LEU A 141 -0.98 -10.05 4.97
CA LEU A 141 -1.93 -9.20 4.28
C LEU A 141 -3.35 -9.64 4.64
N PHE A 142 -4.03 -8.84 5.44
CA PHE A 142 -5.41 -9.08 5.87
C PHE A 142 -6.32 -8.01 5.29
N LEU A 143 -7.23 -8.39 4.40
CA LEU A 143 -8.22 -7.48 3.83
C LEU A 143 -9.63 -8.01 4.11
N ASP A 144 -10.46 -7.19 4.75
CA ASP A 144 -11.83 -7.56 5.10
C ASP A 144 -12.81 -6.47 4.65
N SER A 145 -13.88 -6.85 3.96
CA SER A 145 -15.01 -6.02 3.60
C SER A 145 -14.61 -4.81 2.74
N LEU A 146 -13.81 -5.09 1.71
CA LEU A 146 -13.33 -4.12 0.72
C LEU A 146 -14.04 -4.34 -0.63
N PRO A 147 -15.28 -3.87 -0.81
CA PRO A 147 -16.11 -4.25 -1.97
C PRO A 147 -15.62 -3.69 -3.31
N LYS A 148 -14.63 -2.78 -3.30
CA LYS A 148 -14.06 -2.15 -4.50
C LYS A 148 -12.59 -2.47 -4.74
N ILE A 149 -11.96 -3.29 -3.89
CA ILE A 149 -10.56 -3.64 -4.09
C ILE A 149 -10.43 -4.35 -5.45
N GLU A 150 -9.47 -3.92 -6.25
CA GLU A 150 -9.19 -4.48 -7.58
C GLU A 150 -7.81 -5.12 -7.60
N SER A 151 -6.78 -4.46 -7.06
CA SER A 151 -5.41 -4.99 -7.05
C SER A 151 -4.60 -4.49 -5.85
N ILE A 152 -3.47 -5.12 -5.54
CA ILE A 152 -2.52 -4.56 -4.56
C ILE A 152 -1.83 -3.32 -5.15
N TYR A 153 -1.48 -3.33 -6.43
CA TYR A 153 -0.76 -2.25 -7.12
C TYR A 153 -1.18 -2.13 -8.59
N THR A 154 -1.49 -0.92 -9.04
CA THR A 154 -1.89 -0.63 -10.44
C THR A 154 -0.75 -0.21 -11.36
N GLY A 155 0.47 0.05 -10.86
CA GLY A 155 1.60 0.45 -11.71
C GLY A 155 2.29 -0.71 -12.43
N CYS A 156 3.20 -0.45 -13.36
CA CYS A 156 3.73 -1.49 -14.28
C CYS A 156 4.80 -2.43 -13.68
N SER A 157 5.24 -2.22 -12.44
CA SER A 157 6.26 -3.05 -11.80
C SER A 157 5.64 -4.32 -11.21
N THR A 158 6.31 -5.46 -11.37
CA THR A 158 5.94 -6.73 -10.74
C THR A 158 6.15 -6.66 -9.24
N LEU A 159 5.22 -7.20 -8.45
CA LEU A 159 5.36 -7.27 -7.00
C LEU A 159 6.08 -8.55 -6.58
N ASN A 160 6.87 -8.49 -5.52
CA ASN A 160 7.51 -9.65 -4.92
C ASN A 160 7.38 -9.63 -3.39
N PHE A 161 6.88 -10.74 -2.86
CA PHE A 161 6.52 -10.93 -1.47
C PHE A 161 7.28 -12.11 -0.84
N PRO A 162 8.62 -12.08 -0.77
CA PRO A 162 9.42 -13.26 -0.43
C PRO A 162 9.20 -13.80 1.00
N SER A 163 8.57 -13.02 1.89
CA SER A 163 8.32 -13.39 3.29
C SER A 163 6.83 -13.45 3.65
N LEU A 164 5.95 -13.43 2.66
CA LEU A 164 4.50 -13.45 2.90
C LEU A 164 4.05 -14.83 3.34
N GLU A 165 3.52 -14.91 4.56
CA GLU A 165 3.15 -16.17 5.21
C GLU A 165 1.65 -16.41 5.15
N LEU A 166 0.86 -15.35 5.30
CA LEU A 166 -0.59 -15.41 5.34
C LEU A 166 -1.20 -14.28 4.53
N VAL A 167 -2.13 -14.67 3.68
CA VAL A 167 -3.04 -13.78 3.00
C VAL A 167 -4.45 -14.20 3.38
N GLU A 168 -5.24 -13.26 3.91
CA GLU A 168 -6.62 -13.51 4.30
C GLU A 168 -7.54 -12.44 3.72
N PHE A 169 -8.55 -12.92 2.98
CA PHE A 169 -9.59 -12.10 2.38
C PHE A 169 -10.94 -12.49 2.93
N ILE A 170 -11.73 -11.52 3.33
CA ILE A 170 -13.09 -11.74 3.81
C ILE A 170 -13.97 -10.73 3.12
N ARG A 171 -15.03 -11.17 2.41
CA ARG A 171 -15.96 -10.25 1.70
C ARG A 171 -15.23 -9.22 0.82
N CYS A 172 -14.28 -9.71 0.03
CA CYS A 172 -13.51 -8.93 -0.96
C CYS A 172 -13.80 -9.50 -2.34
N TYR A 173 -14.02 -8.64 -3.33
CA TYR A 173 -14.53 -9.07 -4.64
C TYR A 173 -13.58 -8.83 -5.83
N SER A 174 -12.26 -8.84 -5.58
CA SER A 174 -11.26 -8.72 -6.65
C SER A 174 -10.97 -10.08 -7.29
N THR A 175 -10.95 -10.15 -8.63
CA THR A 175 -10.51 -11.34 -9.40
C THR A 175 -9.03 -11.34 -9.74
N GLU A 176 -8.30 -10.23 -9.56
CA GLU A 176 -6.91 -10.04 -9.99
C GLU A 176 -6.06 -9.34 -8.92
N LEU A 177 -6.27 -9.70 -7.65
CA LEU A 177 -5.62 -8.99 -6.56
C LEU A 177 -4.09 -9.07 -6.65
N PHE A 178 -3.58 -10.26 -6.98
CA PHE A 178 -2.23 -10.49 -7.45
C PHE A 178 -2.27 -10.61 -8.99
N ARG A 179 -1.33 -9.98 -9.67
CA ARG A 179 -1.31 -9.98 -11.13
C ARG A 179 -0.42 -11.10 -11.66
N PRO A 180 -0.64 -11.54 -12.91
CA PRO A 180 0.27 -12.47 -13.57
C PRO A 180 1.72 -11.97 -13.51
N GLY A 181 2.60 -12.77 -12.92
CA GLY A 181 4.02 -12.46 -12.74
C GLY A 181 4.40 -11.96 -11.35
N ASP A 182 3.43 -11.50 -10.53
CA ASP A 182 3.69 -11.19 -9.12
C ASP A 182 4.21 -12.45 -8.41
N LYS A 183 5.25 -12.29 -7.60
CA LYS A 183 5.95 -13.40 -6.94
C LYS A 183 5.47 -13.53 -5.51
N VAL A 184 4.81 -14.64 -5.22
CA VAL A 184 4.41 -15.04 -3.87
C VAL A 184 5.10 -16.35 -3.47
N PRO A 185 5.30 -16.62 -2.17
CA PRO A 185 5.92 -17.86 -1.72
C PRO A 185 5.05 -19.08 -2.02
N THR A 186 5.67 -20.22 -2.30
CA THR A 186 4.95 -21.49 -2.59
C THR A 186 4.17 -22.01 -1.38
N GLU A 187 4.65 -21.73 -0.17
CA GLU A 187 4.02 -22.14 1.09
C GLU A 187 3.03 -21.08 1.64
N LEU A 188 2.64 -20.11 0.80
CA LEU A 188 1.73 -19.05 1.21
C LEU A 188 0.40 -19.66 1.66
N LYS A 189 -0.02 -19.33 2.89
CA LYS A 189 -1.34 -19.72 3.38
C LYS A 189 -2.37 -18.71 2.87
N VAL A 190 -3.36 -19.21 2.16
CA VAL A 190 -4.49 -18.39 1.69
C VAL A 190 -5.73 -18.75 2.50
N LYS A 191 -6.38 -17.72 3.03
CA LYS A 191 -7.70 -17.83 3.65
C LYS A 191 -8.71 -16.96 2.93
N ILE A 192 -9.86 -17.54 2.62
CA ILE A 192 -10.98 -16.81 2.04
C ILE A 192 -12.21 -17.11 2.90
N ASP A 193 -12.85 -16.05 3.39
CA ASP A 193 -14.06 -16.10 4.23
C ASP A 193 -13.93 -17.08 5.43
N GLY A 194 -12.72 -17.16 5.99
CA GLY A 194 -12.38 -17.99 7.15
C GLY A 194 -11.98 -19.44 6.84
N LEU A 195 -11.94 -19.84 5.56
CA LEU A 195 -11.53 -21.18 5.11
C LEU A 195 -10.14 -21.14 4.49
N TYR A 196 -9.32 -22.17 4.74
CA TYR A 196 -8.02 -22.33 4.10
C TYR A 196 -8.17 -22.89 2.69
N TRP A 197 -7.38 -22.37 1.77
CA TRP A 197 -7.31 -22.84 0.38
C TRP A 197 -5.96 -23.50 0.12
N GLU A 198 -5.98 -24.64 -0.56
CA GLU A 198 -4.80 -25.45 -0.87
C GLU A 198 -4.24 -25.19 -2.29
N ASP A 199 -5.04 -24.54 -3.14
CA ASP A 199 -4.67 -24.23 -4.52
C ASP A 199 -3.94 -22.88 -4.65
N ASP A 200 -3.43 -22.59 -5.86
CA ASP A 200 -2.86 -21.28 -6.20
C ASP A 200 -3.83 -20.15 -5.87
N ILE A 201 -3.29 -19.06 -5.34
CA ILE A 201 -4.08 -17.90 -4.89
C ILE A 201 -5.00 -17.34 -5.98
N ASN A 202 -4.57 -17.33 -7.25
CA ASN A 202 -5.40 -16.83 -8.34
C ASN A 202 -6.57 -17.77 -8.62
N TYR A 203 -6.35 -19.07 -8.51
CA TYR A 203 -7.41 -20.08 -8.65
C TYR A 203 -8.39 -20.02 -7.47
N ALA A 204 -7.88 -19.84 -6.24
CA ALA A 204 -8.70 -19.67 -5.04
C ALA A 204 -9.60 -18.43 -5.14
N ILE A 205 -9.03 -17.31 -5.58
CA ILE A 205 -9.76 -16.07 -5.82
C ILE A 205 -10.84 -16.27 -6.89
N MET A 206 -10.52 -16.91 -8.03
CA MET A 206 -11.52 -17.17 -9.09
C MET A 206 -12.71 -18.02 -8.60
N GLN A 207 -12.46 -19.08 -7.83
CA GLN A 207 -13.53 -19.95 -7.32
C GLN A 207 -14.47 -19.24 -6.34
N GLN A 208 -13.98 -18.27 -5.56
CA GLN A 208 -14.82 -17.47 -4.68
C GLN A 208 -15.98 -16.78 -5.43
N PHE A 209 -15.77 -16.40 -6.70
CA PHE A 209 -16.77 -15.69 -7.51
C PHE A 209 -17.76 -16.61 -8.21
N ASP A 210 -17.37 -17.85 -8.50
CA ASP A 210 -18.24 -18.81 -9.14
C ASP A 210 -19.34 -19.31 -8.17
N GLU A 211 -19.05 -19.38 -6.87
CA GLU A 211 -20.03 -19.82 -5.85
C GLU A 211 -21.09 -18.77 -5.49
N GLU A 212 -20.85 -17.47 -5.72
CA GLU A 212 -21.82 -16.41 -5.42
C GLU A 212 -22.86 -16.13 -6.54
N THR A 213 -22.69 -16.74 -7.72
CA THR A 213 -23.65 -16.60 -8.85
C THR A 213 -24.63 -17.77 -9.00
N ALA A 214 -24.60 -18.75 -8.09
CA ALA A 214 -25.45 -19.95 -8.10
C ALA A 214 -26.66 -19.88 -7.13
#